data_AF-A0A368GIF6-F1
#
_entry.id   AF-A0A368GIF6-F1
#
_cell.length_a   1.000
_cell.length_b   1.000
_cell.length_c   1.000
_cell.angle_alpha   90.00
_cell.angle_beta   90.00
_cell.angle_gamma   90.00
#
_symmetry.space_group_name_H-M   'P 1'
#
loop_
_entity.id
_entity.type
_entity.pdbx_description
1 polymer ?
#
loop_
_entity_poly.entity_id
_entity_poly.type
_entity_poly.pdbx_seq_one_letter_code
_entity_poly.pdbx_strand_id
1 'polypeptide(L)'
;MHSPMPSLQLPRNDLSAIKSAILIQKWYRRCQARLEARRRATWSIFTTLEYAGEQDQLKLYDFFSDVITAMVNSEIEEDGSSPFASAISSYAMPKEDDDDEAFRKLMEAADPTKIVVEKNYKGPVLTLPLDKQQIVAMMDAFKVNKILHPRYVLTLLFEARRILKMQPTITRISTSLSNQVRVILYDFDDIYGFKFTTLLH
;
A
#
# COMPACT_ATOMS: atom_id res chain seq x y z
N MET A 1 36.78 -75.74 -30.86
CA MET A 1 35.36 -75.41 -31.12
C MET A 1 35.04 -74.13 -30.38
N HIS A 2 35.11 -72.97 -31.05
CA HIS A 2 34.79 -71.68 -30.44
C HIS A 2 33.33 -71.35 -30.76
N SER A 3 32.45 -71.42 -29.78
CA SER A 3 31.06 -70.97 -29.92
C SER A 3 31.03 -69.43 -29.98
N PRO A 4 30.30 -68.81 -30.91
CA PRO A 4 30.20 -67.37 -30.98
C PRO A 4 29.19 -66.84 -29.94
N MET A 5 29.52 -65.70 -29.34
CA MET A 5 28.66 -64.95 -28.41
C MET A 5 27.35 -64.51 -29.06
N PRO A 6 26.21 -64.55 -28.34
CA PRO A 6 24.94 -64.08 -28.87
C PRO A 6 24.97 -62.55 -28.98
N SER A 7 24.70 -62.04 -30.18
CA SER A 7 24.51 -60.60 -30.38
C SER A 7 23.17 -60.18 -29.78
N LEU A 8 23.23 -59.32 -28.76
CA LEU A 8 22.06 -58.63 -28.18
C LEU A 8 21.49 -57.64 -29.20
N GLN A 9 20.64 -58.15 -30.10
CA GLN A 9 19.82 -57.30 -30.95
C GLN A 9 18.64 -56.77 -30.13
N LEU A 10 18.78 -55.54 -29.61
CA LEU A 10 17.67 -54.80 -29.02
C LEU A 10 16.59 -54.55 -30.09
N PRO A 11 15.31 -54.88 -29.82
CA PRO A 11 14.25 -54.78 -30.82
C PRO A 11 14.06 -53.32 -31.26
N ARG A 12 13.83 -53.13 -32.56
CA ARG A 12 13.75 -51.82 -33.24
C ARG A 12 12.80 -50.80 -32.57
N ASN A 13 11.81 -51.28 -31.81
CA ASN A 13 10.82 -50.46 -31.10
C ASN A 13 11.39 -49.80 -29.83
N ASP A 14 12.32 -50.45 -29.12
CA ASP A 14 12.93 -49.91 -27.90
C ASP A 14 13.82 -48.71 -28.21
N LEU A 15 14.48 -48.71 -29.38
CA LEU A 15 15.30 -47.59 -29.80
C LEU A 15 14.47 -46.31 -30.06
N SER A 16 13.24 -46.47 -30.54
CA SER A 16 12.30 -45.35 -30.71
C SER A 16 11.82 -44.83 -29.35
N ALA A 17 11.48 -45.72 -28.42
CA ALA A 17 11.08 -45.36 -27.07
C ALA A 17 12.20 -44.63 -26.31
N ILE A 18 13.44 -45.11 -26.42
CA ILE A 18 14.63 -44.47 -25.83
C ILE A 18 14.87 -43.08 -26.42
N LYS A 19 14.76 -42.91 -27.76
CA LYS A 19 14.91 -41.60 -28.41
C LYS A 19 13.85 -40.59 -27.95
N SER A 20 12.59 -41.01 -27.85
CA SER A 20 11.50 -40.17 -27.34
C SER A 20 11.72 -39.80 -25.87
N ALA A 21 12.16 -40.74 -25.03
CA ALA A 21 12.47 -40.48 -23.63
C ALA A 21 13.58 -39.43 -23.47
N ILE A 22 14.66 -39.52 -24.27
CA ILE A 22 15.74 -38.53 -24.30
C ILE A 22 15.21 -37.15 -24.71
N LEU A 23 14.32 -37.08 -25.70
CA LEU A 23 13.73 -35.82 -26.16
C LEU A 23 12.90 -35.15 -25.05
N ILE A 24 12.05 -35.93 -24.37
CA ILE A 24 11.22 -35.46 -23.25
C ILE A 24 12.11 -34.96 -22.10
N GLN A 25 13.15 -35.72 -21.74
CA GLN A 25 14.09 -35.31 -20.70
C GLN A 25 14.84 -34.03 -21.06
N LYS A 26 15.26 -33.88 -22.32
CA LYS A 26 15.96 -32.68 -22.79
C LYS A 26 15.04 -31.46 -22.77
N TRP A 27 13.80 -31.62 -23.21
CA TRP A 27 12.79 -30.56 -23.14
C TRP A 27 12.48 -30.17 -21.69
N TYR A 28 12.31 -31.16 -20.80
CA TYR A 28 12.07 -30.93 -19.38
C TYR A 28 13.20 -30.13 -18.72
N ARG A 29 14.46 -30.53 -18.92
CA ARG A 29 15.63 -29.79 -18.38
C ARG A 29 15.68 -28.36 -18.90
N ARG A 30 15.35 -28.13 -20.18
CA ARG A 30 15.30 -26.79 -20.77
C ARG A 30 14.16 -25.94 -20.18
N CYS A 31 12.98 -26.52 -19.99
CA CYS A 31 11.85 -25.84 -19.35
C CYS A 31 12.17 -25.47 -17.89
N GLN A 32 12.75 -26.40 -17.12
CA GLN A 32 13.20 -26.17 -15.75
C GLN A 32 14.23 -25.05 -15.67
N ALA A 33 15.28 -25.08 -16.51
CA ALA A 33 16.28 -24.01 -16.55
C ALA A 33 15.67 -22.64 -16.87
N ARG A 34 14.68 -22.59 -17.77
CA ARG A 34 13.97 -21.35 -18.12
C ARG A 34 13.08 -20.84 -16.98
N LEU A 35 12.39 -21.73 -16.27
CA LEU A 35 11.59 -21.36 -15.10
C LEU A 35 12.46 -20.82 -13.97
N GLU A 36 13.60 -21.46 -13.72
CA GLU A 36 14.54 -21.00 -12.69
C GLU A 36 15.22 -19.68 -13.07
N ALA A 37 15.58 -19.48 -14.34
CA ALA A 37 16.08 -18.20 -14.83
C ALA A 37 15.03 -17.09 -14.66
N ARG A 38 13.75 -17.37 -14.95
CA ARG A 38 12.65 -16.43 -14.71
C ARG A 38 12.50 -16.12 -13.23
N ARG A 39 12.53 -17.14 -12.36
CA ARG A 39 12.48 -16.96 -10.89
C ARG A 39 13.59 -16.03 -10.41
N ARG A 40 14.83 -16.24 -10.88
CA ARG A 40 15.98 -15.38 -10.51
C ARG A 40 15.86 -13.96 -11.07
N ALA A 41 15.37 -13.80 -12.30
CA ALA A 41 15.13 -12.48 -12.87
C ALA A 41 14.05 -11.72 -12.08
N THR A 42 12.94 -12.38 -11.75
CA THR A 42 11.87 -11.81 -10.92
C THR A 42 12.39 -11.42 -9.54
N TRP A 43 13.11 -12.32 -8.85
CA TRP A 43 13.75 -12.02 -7.57
C TRP A 43 14.68 -10.81 -7.69
N SER A 44 15.59 -10.80 -8.66
CA SER A 44 16.52 -9.69 -8.89
C SER A 44 15.79 -8.36 -9.13
N ILE A 45 14.69 -8.35 -9.89
CA ILE A 45 13.91 -7.13 -10.14
C ILE A 45 13.30 -6.62 -8.84
N PHE A 46 12.65 -7.48 -8.06
CA PHE A 46 12.04 -7.07 -6.79
C PHE A 46 13.07 -6.58 -5.79
N THR A 47 14.19 -7.30 -5.68
CA THR A 47 15.31 -6.90 -4.81
C THR A 47 15.91 -5.56 -5.23
N THR A 48 16.15 -5.34 -6.53
CA THR A 48 16.68 -4.06 -7.01
C THR A 48 15.67 -2.92 -6.81
N LEU A 49 14.37 -3.17 -6.99
CA LEU A 49 13.33 -2.17 -6.75
C LEU A 49 13.23 -1.79 -5.25
N GLU A 50 13.25 -2.79 -4.37
CA GLU A 50 13.20 -2.61 -2.92
C GLU A 50 14.41 -1.80 -2.43
N TYR A 51 15.62 -2.17 -2.86
CA TYR A 51 16.84 -1.42 -2.50
C TYR A 51 16.96 -0.05 -3.18
N ALA A 52 16.36 0.16 -4.36
CA ALA A 52 16.33 1.48 -4.99
C ALA A 52 15.48 2.46 -4.17
N GLY A 53 14.34 2.01 -3.64
CA GLY A 53 13.51 2.80 -2.73
C GLY A 53 14.25 3.18 -1.44
N GLU A 54 14.96 2.22 -0.83
CA GLU A 54 15.78 2.48 0.37
C GLU A 54 16.91 3.51 0.09
N GLN A 55 17.60 3.41 -1.05
CA GLN A 55 18.63 4.37 -1.42
C GLN A 55 18.09 5.76 -1.71
N ASP A 56 16.94 5.86 -2.37
CA ASP A 56 16.33 7.16 -2.66
C ASP A 56 15.82 7.84 -1.39
N GLN A 57 15.31 7.07 -0.41
CA GLN A 57 14.94 7.61 0.90
C GLN A 57 16.15 8.17 1.66
N LEU A 58 17.30 7.48 1.67
CA LEU A 58 18.52 7.96 2.31
C LEU A 58 19.04 9.25 1.65
N LYS A 59 19.06 9.30 0.31
CA LYS A 59 19.45 10.51 -0.43
C LYS A 59 18.51 11.68 -0.17
N LEU A 60 17.20 11.41 -0.03
CA LEU A 60 16.21 12.44 0.26
C LEU A 60 16.42 13.00 1.68
N TYR A 61 16.75 12.13 2.64
CA TYR A 61 17.11 12.53 3.99
C TYR A 61 18.35 13.43 4.01
N ASP A 62 19.41 13.03 3.30
CA ASP A 62 20.64 13.83 3.20
C ASP A 62 20.36 15.19 2.56
N PHE A 63 19.58 15.21 1.46
CA PHE A 63 19.16 16.46 0.81
C PHE A 63 18.38 17.38 1.75
N PHE A 64 17.38 16.87 2.47
CA PHE A 64 16.60 17.70 3.39
C PHE A 64 17.44 18.15 4.59
N SER A 65 18.36 17.31 5.09
CA SER A 65 19.31 17.68 6.13
C SER A 65 20.20 18.84 5.68
N ASP A 66 20.72 18.79 4.45
CA ASP A 66 21.55 19.85 3.87
C ASP A 66 20.75 21.14 3.67
N VAL A 67 19.51 21.06 3.17
CA VAL A 67 18.61 22.22 2.99
C VAL A 67 18.28 22.87 4.34
N ILE A 68 17.89 22.07 5.34
CA ILE A 68 17.59 22.56 6.69
C ILE A 68 18.81 23.23 7.30
N THR A 69 19.98 22.60 7.17
CA THR A 69 21.24 23.14 7.69
C THR A 69 21.61 24.46 7.02
N ALA A 70 21.45 24.56 5.69
CA ALA A 70 21.69 25.79 4.96
C ALA A 70 20.73 26.91 5.36
N MET A 71 19.44 26.62 5.52
CA MET A 71 18.43 27.59 5.94
C MET A 71 18.67 28.08 7.37
N VAL A 72 18.90 27.16 8.31
CA VAL A 72 19.22 27.51 9.70
C VAL A 72 20.49 28.37 9.78
N ASN A 73 21.54 28.01 9.02
CA ASN A 73 22.78 28.79 9.00
C ASN A 73 22.62 30.16 8.33
N SER A 74 21.74 30.30 7.32
CA SER A 74 21.48 31.58 6.66
C SER A 74 20.68 32.56 7.53
N GLU A 75 19.88 32.06 8.48
CA GLU A 75 19.03 32.88 9.34
C GLU A 75 19.71 33.30 10.66
N ILE A 76 20.80 32.63 11.04
CA ILE A 76 21.59 32.97 12.25
C ILE A 76 22.39 34.27 12.08
N GLU A 77 22.66 34.72 10.85
CA GLU A 77 23.37 35.98 10.61
C GLU A 77 22.49 37.25 10.80
N GLU A 78 21.16 37.13 10.85
CA GLU A 78 20.27 38.32 10.95
C GLU A 78 19.43 38.47 12.23
N ASP A 79 19.08 37.44 13.01
CA ASP A 79 18.52 37.66 14.35
C ASP A 79 18.52 36.35 15.16
N GLY A 80 18.73 36.47 16.46
CA GLY A 80 18.80 35.33 17.36
C GLY A 80 17.45 34.62 17.50
N SER A 81 17.31 33.47 16.84
CA SER A 81 16.20 32.50 16.88
C SER A 81 15.19 32.64 15.74
N SER A 82 15.39 31.84 14.68
CA SER A 82 14.47 31.77 13.57
C SER A 82 13.22 30.92 13.90
N PRO A 83 12.01 31.36 13.53
CA PRO A 83 10.78 30.58 13.68
C PRO A 83 10.85 29.20 13.01
N PHE A 84 11.64 29.07 11.95
CA PHE A 84 11.84 27.83 11.21
C PHE A 84 12.65 26.79 12.00
N ALA A 85 13.76 27.21 12.64
CA ALA A 85 14.55 26.33 13.52
C ALA A 85 13.74 25.82 14.72
N SER A 86 12.88 26.68 15.29
CA SER A 86 11.96 26.31 16.37
C SER A 86 10.92 25.27 15.92
N ALA A 87 10.34 25.45 14.73
CA ALA A 87 9.38 24.51 14.17
C ALA A 87 10.00 23.12 13.89
N ILE A 88 11.20 23.06 13.33
CA ILE A 88 11.89 21.77 13.08
C ILE A 88 12.24 21.06 14.39
N SER A 89 12.72 21.80 15.38
CA SER A 89 13.03 21.25 16.71
C SER A 89 11.80 20.60 17.37
N SER A 90 10.62 21.21 17.20
CA SER A 90 9.36 20.65 17.72
C SER A 90 8.94 19.31 17.06
N TYR A 91 9.36 19.06 15.81
CA TYR A 91 9.05 17.81 15.09
C TYR A 91 10.01 16.66 15.42
N ALA A 92 11.24 16.96 15.85
CA ALA A 92 12.29 15.96 16.10
C ALA A 92 12.23 15.32 17.50
N MET A 93 11.38 15.85 18.40
CA MET A 93 11.24 15.32 19.76
C MET A 93 10.32 14.09 19.80
N PRO A 94 10.61 13.08 20.66
CA PRO A 94 9.75 11.92 20.83
C PRO A 94 8.34 12.38 21.23
N LYS A 95 7.33 11.90 20.51
CA LYS A 95 5.92 12.17 20.84
C LYS A 95 5.57 11.51 22.16
N GLU A 96 5.69 12.23 23.26
CA GLU A 96 4.91 11.97 24.46
C GLU A 96 3.43 12.32 24.19
N ASP A 97 2.51 11.86 25.04
CA ASP A 97 1.03 11.79 24.91
C ASP A 97 0.25 13.09 24.56
N ASP A 98 0.87 14.09 23.94
CA ASP A 98 0.35 15.42 23.59
C ASP A 98 -0.41 15.47 22.23
N ASP A 99 -0.49 14.37 21.48
CA ASP A 99 -1.24 14.30 20.20
C ASP A 99 -2.72 14.65 20.40
N ASP A 100 -3.27 14.36 21.58
CA ASP A 100 -4.66 14.64 21.89
C ASP A 100 -4.94 16.12 22.18
N GLU A 101 -4.03 16.81 22.84
CA GLU A 101 -4.18 18.23 23.13
C GLU A 101 -3.92 19.07 21.87
N ALA A 102 -2.93 18.70 21.07
CA ALA A 102 -2.71 19.28 19.75
C ALA A 102 -3.92 19.08 18.82
N PHE A 103 -4.50 17.88 18.80
CA PHE A 103 -5.70 17.61 18.02
C PHE A 103 -6.95 18.32 18.56
N ARG A 104 -7.09 18.45 19.88
CA ARG A 104 -8.18 19.22 20.50
C ARG A 104 -8.12 20.69 20.09
N LYS A 105 -6.94 21.30 20.12
CA LYS A 105 -6.71 22.66 19.61
C LYS A 105 -7.03 22.77 18.12
N LEU A 106 -6.66 21.77 17.31
CA LEU A 106 -7.00 21.72 15.89
C LEU A 106 -8.53 21.65 15.69
N MET A 107 -9.23 20.79 16.42
CA MET A 107 -10.69 20.70 16.36
C MET A 107 -11.40 22.00 16.76
N GLU A 108 -10.89 22.71 17.76
CA GLU A 108 -11.42 24.01 18.19
C GLU A 108 -11.19 25.11 17.13
N ALA A 109 -10.02 25.09 16.48
CA ALA A 109 -9.68 26.01 15.40
C ALA A 109 -10.46 25.72 14.12
N ALA A 110 -10.57 24.44 13.74
CA ALA A 110 -11.21 23.95 12.52
C ALA A 110 -12.63 23.43 12.76
N ASP A 111 -13.40 24.13 13.60
CA ASP A 111 -14.77 23.77 13.93
C ASP A 111 -15.66 23.78 12.66
N PRO A 112 -16.25 22.63 12.26
CA PRO A 112 -17.09 22.54 11.08
C PRO A 112 -18.33 23.44 11.17
N THR A 113 -18.78 23.79 12.38
CA THR A 113 -19.96 24.63 12.58
C THR A 113 -19.74 26.07 12.12
N LYS A 114 -18.50 26.57 12.21
CA LYS A 114 -18.08 27.91 11.78
C LYS A 114 -18.02 28.05 10.25
N ILE A 115 -17.95 26.93 9.53
CA ILE A 115 -17.95 26.92 8.07
C ILE A 115 -19.40 27.02 7.58
N VAL A 116 -19.73 28.17 7.00
CA VAL A 116 -21.04 28.45 6.41
C VAL A 116 -21.20 27.62 5.14
N VAL A 117 -22.32 26.90 5.04
CA VAL A 117 -22.73 26.22 3.80
C VAL A 117 -23.56 27.20 3.00
N GLU A 118 -23.14 27.48 1.77
CA GLU A 118 -23.88 28.36 0.88
C GLU A 118 -25.26 27.77 0.53
N LYS A 119 -26.28 28.62 0.45
CA LYS A 119 -27.66 28.19 0.11
C LYS A 119 -27.77 27.60 -1.31
N ASN A 120 -26.80 27.89 -2.17
CA ASN A 120 -26.72 27.38 -3.54
C ASN A 120 -26.08 25.98 -3.62
N TYR A 121 -25.59 25.42 -2.51
CA TYR A 121 -24.85 24.16 -2.51
C TYR A 121 -25.77 23.00 -2.92
N LYS A 122 -25.42 22.34 -4.03
CA LYS A 122 -26.21 21.23 -4.62
C LYS A 122 -25.58 19.85 -4.42
N GLY A 123 -24.53 19.79 -3.60
CA GLY A 123 -23.81 18.55 -3.30
C GLY A 123 -24.45 17.79 -2.14
N PRO A 124 -23.87 16.62 -1.79
CA PRO A 124 -24.39 15.77 -0.73
C PRO A 124 -24.26 16.44 0.65
N VAL A 125 -25.31 16.32 1.46
CA VAL A 125 -25.38 16.86 2.84
C VAL A 125 -25.27 15.70 3.82
N LEU A 126 -24.35 15.82 4.78
CA LEU A 126 -24.11 14.78 5.79
C LEU A 126 -24.64 15.20 7.16
N THR A 127 -25.25 14.25 7.86
CA THR A 127 -25.60 14.36 9.28
C THR A 127 -25.09 13.12 10.00
N LEU A 128 -24.54 13.29 11.20
CA LEU A 128 -24.11 12.17 12.04
C LEU A 128 -25.23 11.77 13.02
N PRO A 129 -25.39 10.47 13.32
CA PRO A 129 -24.68 9.32 12.76
C PRO A 129 -25.06 9.06 11.28
N LEU A 130 -24.10 8.60 10.47
CA LEU A 130 -24.33 8.34 9.04
C LEU A 130 -25.36 7.24 8.83
N ASP A 131 -26.43 7.55 8.11
CA ASP A 131 -27.41 6.54 7.69
C ASP A 131 -27.04 5.89 6.34
N LYS A 132 -27.51 4.66 6.13
CA LYS A 132 -27.32 3.91 4.87
C LYS A 132 -27.86 4.70 3.67
N GLN A 133 -29.00 5.37 3.80
CA GLN A 133 -29.58 6.15 2.70
C GLN A 133 -28.68 7.35 2.35
N GLN A 134 -28.06 7.97 3.35
CA GLN A 134 -27.12 9.09 3.14
C GLN A 134 -25.85 8.64 2.44
N ILE A 135 -25.33 7.46 2.77
CA ILE A 135 -24.15 6.88 2.10
C ILE A 135 -24.46 6.63 0.62
N VAL A 136 -25.62 6.03 0.32
CA VAL A 136 -26.05 5.79 -1.07
C VAL A 136 -26.19 7.11 -1.83
N ALA A 137 -26.85 8.11 -1.24
CA ALA A 137 -27.01 9.43 -1.84
C ALA A 137 -25.65 10.13 -2.07
N MET A 138 -24.70 9.98 -1.15
CA MET A 138 -23.34 10.49 -1.30
C MET A 138 -22.59 9.80 -2.44
N MET A 139 -22.68 8.47 -2.53
CA MET A 139 -22.08 7.71 -3.63
C MET A 139 -22.66 8.13 -4.98
N ASP A 140 -23.98 8.27 -5.07
CA ASP A 140 -24.64 8.70 -6.31
C ASP A 140 -24.27 10.15 -6.68
N ALA A 141 -24.08 11.02 -5.69
CA ALA A 141 -23.57 12.37 -5.91
C ALA A 141 -22.13 12.36 -6.45
N PHE A 142 -21.26 11.47 -5.95
CA PHE A 142 -19.89 11.32 -6.45
C PHE A 142 -19.84 10.76 -7.88
N LYS A 143 -20.75 9.86 -8.26
CA LYS A 143 -20.84 9.37 -9.65
C LYS A 143 -21.09 10.48 -10.66
N VAL A 144 -21.81 11.52 -10.27
CA VAL A 144 -22.09 12.70 -11.11
C VAL A 144 -21.11 13.86 -10.83
N ASN A 145 -19.94 13.57 -10.25
CA ASN A 145 -18.87 14.52 -9.94
C ASN A 145 -19.30 15.70 -9.04
N LYS A 146 -20.29 15.52 -8.17
CA LYS A 146 -20.62 16.52 -7.16
C LYS A 146 -19.58 16.49 -6.04
N ILE A 147 -19.16 17.66 -5.60
CA ILE A 147 -18.13 17.81 -4.56
C ILE A 147 -18.78 17.86 -3.18
N LEU A 148 -18.21 17.15 -2.21
CA LEU A 148 -18.61 17.22 -0.81
C LEU A 148 -18.10 18.53 -0.19
N HIS A 149 -18.99 19.26 0.49
CA HIS A 149 -18.63 20.54 1.09
C HIS A 149 -17.54 20.36 2.18
N PRO A 150 -16.56 21.28 2.31
CA PRO A 150 -15.49 21.18 3.31
C PRO A 150 -15.99 20.96 4.75
N ARG A 151 -17.11 21.60 5.12
CA ARG A 151 -17.81 21.35 6.40
C ARG A 151 -18.06 19.86 6.64
N TYR A 152 -18.65 19.18 5.66
CA TYR A 152 -19.01 17.78 5.76
C TYR A 152 -17.78 16.86 5.69
N VAL A 153 -16.74 17.26 4.94
CA VAL A 153 -15.44 16.56 4.92
C VAL A 153 -14.79 16.58 6.30
N LEU A 154 -14.69 17.75 6.94
CA LEU A 154 -14.11 17.87 8.27
C LEU A 154 -14.92 17.11 9.33
N THR A 155 -16.26 17.18 9.23
CA THR A 155 -17.15 16.41 10.10
C THR A 155 -16.89 14.91 9.98
N LEU A 156 -16.68 14.41 8.77
CA LEU A 156 -16.37 13.00 8.52
C LEU A 156 -14.99 12.59 9.06
N LEU A 157 -13.96 13.42 8.85
CA LEU A 157 -12.60 13.13 9.31
C LEU A 157 -12.50 13.12 10.83
N PHE A 158 -13.17 14.04 11.51
CA PHE A 158 -13.22 14.08 12.98
C PHE A 158 -13.94 12.86 13.55
N GLU A 159 -15.05 12.46 12.95
CA GLU A 159 -15.78 11.27 13.37
C GLU A 159 -15.00 9.98 13.08
N ALA A 160 -14.32 9.89 11.93
CA ALA A 160 -13.47 8.76 11.59
C ALA A 160 -12.31 8.61 12.59
N ARG A 161 -11.59 9.69 12.94
CA ARG A 161 -10.54 9.64 13.96
C ARG A 161 -11.11 9.21 15.31
N ARG A 162 -12.27 9.75 15.71
CA ARG A 162 -12.94 9.38 16.97
C ARG A 162 -13.20 7.87 17.05
N ILE A 163 -13.66 7.26 15.96
CA ILE A 163 -13.94 5.82 15.89
C ILE A 163 -12.64 5.01 15.85
N LEU A 164 -11.69 5.38 14.98
CA LEU A 164 -10.43 4.66 14.79
C LEU A 164 -9.55 4.67 16.04
N LYS A 165 -9.55 5.76 16.81
CA LYS A 165 -8.82 5.88 18.07
C LYS A 165 -9.30 4.86 19.12
N MET A 166 -10.57 4.49 19.07
CA MET A 166 -11.15 3.50 19.98
C MET A 166 -10.90 2.05 19.53
N GLN A 167 -10.28 1.84 18.36
CA GLN A 167 -9.97 0.51 17.87
C GLN A 167 -8.59 0.04 18.37
N PRO A 168 -8.44 -1.24 18.72
CA PRO A 168 -7.13 -1.80 19.05
C PRO A 168 -6.26 -1.88 17.80
N THR A 169 -4.93 -1.72 17.98
CA THR A 169 -3.93 -1.85 16.89
C THR A 169 -4.04 -3.20 16.16
N ILE A 170 -4.47 -4.25 16.86
CA ILE A 170 -4.73 -5.56 16.29
C ILE A 170 -6.17 -5.94 16.59
N THR A 171 -7.00 -5.99 15.55
CA THR A 171 -8.38 -6.48 15.64
C THR A 171 -8.42 -7.95 15.22
N ARG A 172 -8.63 -8.86 16.18
CA ARG A 172 -8.82 -10.29 15.90
C ARG A 172 -10.28 -10.55 15.56
N ILE A 173 -10.55 -10.89 14.31
CA ILE A 173 -11.89 -11.27 13.84
C ILE A 173 -12.00 -12.80 13.93
N SER A 174 -12.92 -13.31 14.75
CA SER A 174 -13.30 -14.73 14.77
C SER A 174 -14.65 -14.91 14.10
N THR A 175 -14.74 -15.86 13.17
CA THR A 175 -15.99 -16.25 12.51
C THR A 175 -16.50 -17.56 13.12
N SER A 176 -17.78 -17.63 13.47
CA SER A 176 -18.43 -18.90 13.82
C SER A 176 -18.77 -19.67 12.55
N LEU A 177 -18.86 -21.00 12.66
CA LEU A 177 -18.87 -22.04 11.60
C LEU A 177 -19.78 -21.82 10.36
N SER A 178 -20.67 -20.82 10.36
CA SER A 178 -21.56 -20.52 9.21
C SER A 178 -21.53 -19.07 8.70
N ASN A 179 -20.78 -18.16 9.30
CA ASN A 179 -20.70 -16.76 8.86
C ASN A 179 -19.43 -16.51 8.04
N GLN A 180 -19.52 -16.67 6.73
CA GLN A 180 -18.42 -16.33 5.80
C GLN A 180 -18.13 -14.82 5.86
N VAL A 181 -16.91 -14.46 6.25
CA VAL A 181 -16.40 -13.10 6.10
C VAL A 181 -15.61 -13.05 4.81
N ARG A 182 -16.06 -12.21 3.86
CA ARG A 182 -15.30 -11.95 2.63
C ARG A 182 -14.33 -10.81 2.89
N VAL A 183 -13.04 -11.12 3.01
CA VAL A 183 -11.98 -10.12 3.07
C VAL A 183 -11.56 -9.77 1.65
N ILE A 184 -11.71 -8.49 1.27
CA ILE A 184 -11.22 -7.95 0.00
C ILE A 184 -10.05 -7.03 0.34
N LEU A 185 -8.86 -7.39 -0.13
CA LEU A 185 -7.68 -6.54 -0.03
C LEU A 185 -7.62 -5.66 -1.28
N TYR A 186 -7.57 -4.35 -1.08
CA TYR A 186 -7.34 -3.38 -2.14
C TYR A 186 -5.85 -3.04 -2.17
N ASP A 187 -5.20 -3.33 -3.28
CA ASP A 187 -3.82 -2.91 -3.54
C ASP A 187 -3.89 -1.68 -4.47
N PHE A 188 -3.32 -0.56 -4.02
CA PHE A 188 -3.27 0.68 -4.81
C PHE A 188 -1.95 0.70 -5.58
N ASP A 189 -2.00 0.14 -6.79
CA ASP A 189 -0.85 0.05 -7.69
C ASP A 189 -0.90 1.26 -8.63
N ASP A 190 0.05 2.20 -8.50
CA ASP A 190 0.10 3.49 -9.23
C ASP A 190 0.03 3.36 -10.77
N ILE A 191 0.22 2.13 -11.29
CA ILE A 191 0.29 1.85 -12.73
C ILE A 191 -1.04 1.30 -13.30
N TYR A 192 -1.91 0.66 -12.50
CA TYR A 192 -3.09 -0.06 -13.04
C TYR A 192 -4.42 0.22 -12.32
N GLY A 193 -4.43 1.01 -11.24
CA GLY A 193 -5.63 1.20 -10.43
C GLY A 193 -6.01 -0.07 -9.64
N PHE A 194 -7.19 -0.05 -9.01
CA PHE A 194 -7.64 -1.08 -8.05
C PHE A 194 -7.53 -2.52 -8.60
N LYS A 195 -6.63 -3.32 -8.02
CA LYS A 195 -6.61 -4.78 -8.21
C LYS A 195 -7.41 -5.47 -7.10
N PHE A 196 -8.30 -6.37 -7.50
CA PHE A 196 -9.12 -7.16 -6.58
C PHE A 196 -8.45 -8.51 -6.30
N THR A 197 -8.04 -8.75 -5.05
CA THR A 197 -7.70 -10.10 -4.60
C THR A 197 -8.71 -10.51 -3.53
N THR A 198 -9.55 -11.51 -3.85
CA THR A 198 -10.49 -12.08 -2.89
C THR A 198 -9.79 -13.19 -2.13
N LEU A 199 -9.63 -13.02 -0.81
CA LEU A 199 -9.25 -14.11 0.08
C LEU A 199 -10.54 -14.66 0.70
N LEU A 200 -10.93 -15.87 0.28
CA LEU A 200 -11.95 -16.65 0.97
C LEU A 200 -11.28 -17.36 2.14
N HIS A 201 -11.80 -17.16 3.34
CA HIS A 201 -11.36 -17.87 4.54
C HIS A 201 -12.53 -18.57 5.22
#